data_AF-A0A920L5B8-F1
#
_entry.id   AF-A0A920L5B8-F1
#
_cell.length_a   1.000
_cell.length_b   1.000
_cell.length_c   1.000
_cell.angle_alpha   90.00
_cell.angle_beta   90.00
_cell.angle_gamma   90.00
#
_symmetry.space_group_name_H-M   'P 1'
#
loop_
_entity.id
_entity.type
_entity.pdbx_description
1 polymer ?
#
loop_
_entity_poly.entity_id
_entity_poly.type
_entity_poly.pdbx_seq_one_letter_code
_entity_poly.pdbx_strand_id
1 'polypeptide(L)'
;MMMQRDLDVEIQFKDHAGNEYSFEGPDDSDLLAFYPLDGGALEQSGGFSGTLNGTDVTVDRSGKKGKALFFNGQSDNIQVDGSGILLNEHLSVSAWVKPHDLQSSYHTVVGLREAFNLKLQKNGQGYYLAVHIKTNGWDSGQGSTLIDMDRWYHISQPPMMEKKSDSMSMDRMMVPFLLRVCFGYEWRP
;
A
#
# COMPACT_ATOMS: atom_id res chain seq x y z
N MET A 1 7.35 -8.53 27.78
CA MET A 1 8.33 -7.46 27.50
C MET A 1 8.09 -7.03 26.06
N MET A 2 7.22 -6.03 25.87
CA MET A 2 6.89 -5.48 24.56
C MET A 2 8.06 -4.58 24.15
N MET A 3 8.68 -4.83 22.99
CA MET A 3 9.56 -3.85 22.37
C MET A 3 8.65 -2.83 21.68
N GLN A 4 8.47 -1.67 22.30
CA GLN A 4 8.02 -0.48 21.61
C GLN A 4 9.17 -0.07 20.69
N ARG A 5 8.95 -0.11 19.37
CA ARG A 5 9.92 0.38 18.39
C ARG A 5 9.39 1.68 17.84
N ASP A 6 9.88 2.77 18.39
CA ASP A 6 9.76 4.10 17.81
C ASP A 6 10.64 4.11 16.54
N LEU A 7 10.02 3.97 15.37
CA LEU A 7 10.67 4.28 14.11
C LEU A 7 10.62 5.80 13.95
N ASP A 8 11.54 6.49 14.64
CA ASP A 8 11.71 7.94 14.56
C ASP A 8 12.20 8.34 13.16
N VAL A 9 11.27 8.47 12.22
CA VAL A 9 11.57 9.01 10.90
C VAL A 9 11.35 10.52 10.95
N GLU A 10 12.39 11.28 11.30
CA GLU A 10 12.34 12.73 11.20
C GLU A 10 12.49 13.14 9.73
N ILE A 11 11.51 13.87 9.20
CA ILE A 11 11.59 14.39 7.85
C ILE A 11 11.94 15.87 7.93
N GLN A 12 13.04 16.22 7.27
CA GLN A 12 13.58 17.57 7.27
C GLN A 12 13.46 18.20 5.87
N PHE A 13 12.88 19.40 5.81
CA PHE A 13 12.90 20.23 4.60
C PHE A 13 13.50 21.59 4.88
N LYS A 14 14.13 22.16 3.85
CA LYS A 14 14.67 23.51 3.87
C LYS A 14 13.95 24.36 2.83
N ASP A 15 13.40 25.50 3.23
CA ASP A 15 12.79 26.44 2.29
C ASP A 15 13.84 27.26 1.52
N HIS A 16 13.38 28.09 0.59
CA HIS A 16 14.26 28.95 -0.22
C HIS A 16 14.95 30.05 0.60
N ALA A 17 14.40 30.42 1.76
CA ALA A 17 15.00 31.39 2.69
C ALA A 17 16.03 30.72 3.63
N GLY A 18 16.15 29.39 3.59
CA GLY A 18 17.08 28.62 4.40
C GLY A 18 16.51 28.21 5.76
N ASN A 19 15.21 28.35 6.00
CA ASN A 19 14.56 27.85 7.20
C ASN A 19 14.43 26.34 7.12
N GLU A 20 14.76 25.65 8.22
CA GLU A 20 14.67 24.20 8.34
C GLU A 20 13.41 23.83 9.12
N TYR A 21 12.68 22.86 8.59
CA TYR A 21 11.44 22.33 9.15
C TYR A 21 11.63 20.84 9.38
N SER A 22 11.46 20.41 10.61
CA SER A 22 11.44 19.01 11.00
C SER A 22 10.01 18.63 11.39
N PHE A 23 9.54 17.51 10.87
CA PHE A 23 8.33 16.88 11.34
C PHE A 23 8.66 15.45 11.73
N GLU A 24 8.17 15.05 12.90
CA GLU A 24 8.15 13.65 13.26
C GLU A 24 7.28 12.94 12.22
N GLY A 25 7.85 11.89 11.63
CA GLY A 25 7.13 11.01 10.72
C GLY A 25 5.93 10.39 11.43
N PRO A 26 4.98 9.82 10.67
CA PRO A 26 3.84 9.16 11.29
C PRO A 26 4.33 8.11 12.28
N ASP A 27 3.90 8.22 13.55
CA ASP A 27 4.09 7.16 14.53
C ASP A 27 3.47 5.88 13.97
N ASP A 28 4.22 4.77 14.05
CA ASP A 28 3.74 3.46 13.62
C ASP A 28 2.60 2.94 14.53
N SER A 29 2.19 3.69 15.57
CA SER A 29 0.98 3.46 16.36
C SER A 29 -0.28 3.22 15.52
N ASP A 30 -0.38 3.87 14.35
CA ASP A 30 -1.54 3.76 13.46
C ASP A 30 -1.34 2.72 12.34
N LEU A 31 -0.23 1.98 12.37
CA LEU A 31 0.09 0.91 11.43
C LEU A 31 -0.58 -0.39 11.88
N LEU A 32 -1.65 -0.75 11.18
CA LEU A 32 -2.42 -1.98 11.42
C LEU A 32 -1.64 -3.23 11.03
N ALA A 33 -0.89 -3.16 9.92
CA ALA A 33 -0.05 -4.26 9.47
C ALA A 33 1.07 -3.77 8.53
N PHE A 34 2.23 -4.41 8.68
CA PHE A 34 3.42 -4.27 7.85
C PHE A 34 3.99 -5.63 7.44
N TYR A 35 4.01 -5.86 6.12
CA TYR A 35 4.67 -7.01 5.52
C TYR A 35 5.96 -6.58 4.81
N PRO A 36 7.15 -6.88 5.36
CA PRO A 36 8.43 -6.62 4.69
C PRO A 36 8.68 -7.57 3.52
N LEU A 37 7.95 -8.70 3.46
CA LEU A 37 8.09 -9.76 2.44
C LEU A 37 9.53 -10.30 2.33
N ASP A 38 10.20 -10.37 3.48
CA ASP A 38 11.56 -10.89 3.65
C ASP A 38 11.55 -12.41 3.81
N GLY A 39 11.28 -13.10 2.70
CA GLY A 39 11.24 -14.56 2.67
C GLY A 39 10.00 -15.20 3.28
N GLY A 40 8.99 -14.40 3.63
CA GLY A 40 7.76 -14.86 4.27
C GLY A 40 6.65 -13.81 4.25
N ALA A 41 5.50 -14.16 4.81
CA ALA A 41 4.38 -13.25 5.08
C ALA A 41 4.23 -12.91 6.58
N LEU A 42 5.34 -12.99 7.33
CA LEU A 42 5.37 -12.58 8.73
C LEU A 42 5.22 -11.06 8.81
N GLU A 43 4.25 -10.63 9.61
CA GLU A 43 3.93 -9.24 9.87
C GLU A 43 4.78 -8.72 11.07
N GLN A 44 5.14 -7.43 11.10
CA GLN A 44 6.10 -6.88 12.07
C GLN A 44 5.56 -5.84 13.07
N SER A 45 4.34 -5.33 12.91
CA SER A 45 3.74 -4.23 13.68
C SER A 45 2.74 -4.65 14.76
N GLY A 46 2.22 -5.89 14.77
CA GLY A 46 1.50 -6.40 15.95
C GLY A 46 0.32 -7.34 15.71
N GLY A 47 0.11 -7.87 14.51
CA GLY A 47 -0.97 -8.82 14.22
C GLY A 47 -1.18 -9.08 12.72
N PHE A 48 -2.02 -10.06 12.36
CA PHE A 48 -2.38 -10.36 10.95
C PHE A 48 -1.32 -11.08 10.08
N SER A 49 -0.38 -11.82 10.66
CA SER A 49 0.55 -12.64 9.86
C SER A 49 -0.18 -13.50 8.82
N GLY A 50 0.32 -13.49 7.59
CA GLY A 50 -0.29 -14.18 6.47
C GLY A 50 0.26 -15.58 6.25
N THR A 51 -0.54 -16.42 5.61
CA THR A 51 -0.11 -17.72 5.08
C THR A 51 0.22 -17.57 3.61
N LEU A 52 1.41 -18.03 3.20
CA LEU A 52 1.83 -18.08 1.81
C LEU A 52 1.21 -19.26 1.08
N ASN A 53 0.61 -18.99 -0.07
CA ASN A 53 0.06 -20.01 -0.96
C ASN A 53 0.76 -19.90 -2.33
N GLY A 54 1.65 -20.84 -2.65
CA GLY A 54 2.27 -20.97 -3.97
C GLY A 54 3.36 -19.96 -4.35
N THR A 55 3.66 -19.00 -3.48
CA THR A 55 4.62 -17.91 -3.78
C THR A 55 6.07 -18.33 -3.61
N ASP A 56 6.94 -17.82 -4.49
CA ASP A 56 8.40 -17.94 -4.39
C ASP A 56 9.06 -16.63 -3.92
N VAL A 57 10.26 -16.72 -3.36
CA VAL A 57 11.06 -15.54 -3.00
C VAL A 57 11.81 -14.99 -4.21
N THR A 58 11.94 -13.67 -4.31
CA THR A 58 12.61 -13.00 -5.42
C THR A 58 13.48 -11.81 -4.97
N VAL A 59 14.01 -11.07 -5.94
CA VAL A 59 14.85 -9.89 -5.74
C VAL A 59 13.97 -8.66 -5.55
N ASP A 60 14.25 -7.86 -4.52
CA ASP A 60 13.54 -6.61 -4.28
C ASP A 60 13.96 -5.46 -5.22
N ARG A 61 13.33 -4.29 -5.02
CA ARG A 61 13.65 -3.07 -5.77
C ARG A 61 15.07 -2.52 -5.56
N SER A 62 15.77 -2.98 -4.53
CA SER A 62 17.16 -2.60 -4.24
C SER A 62 18.17 -3.66 -4.68
N GLY A 63 17.74 -4.70 -5.40
CA GLY A 63 18.62 -5.77 -5.86
C GLY A 63 18.93 -6.84 -4.82
N LYS A 64 18.26 -6.83 -3.65
CA LYS A 64 18.49 -7.80 -2.57
C LYS A 64 17.64 -9.07 -2.79
N LYS A 65 18.30 -10.22 -2.86
CA LYS A 65 17.65 -11.53 -2.95
C LYS A 65 16.87 -11.85 -1.67
N GLY A 66 15.70 -12.48 -1.81
CA GLY A 66 14.88 -12.94 -0.69
C GLY A 66 14.09 -11.84 0.01
N LYS A 67 14.06 -10.62 -0.56
CA LYS A 67 13.42 -9.43 0.04
C LYS A 67 12.11 -9.04 -0.68
N ALA A 68 11.57 -9.93 -1.50
CA ALA A 68 10.31 -9.79 -2.19
C ALA A 68 9.71 -11.17 -2.47
N LEU A 69 8.42 -11.22 -2.79
CA LEU A 69 7.73 -12.42 -3.26
C LEU A 69 7.34 -12.28 -4.73
N PHE A 70 7.36 -13.41 -5.43
CA PHE A 70 6.86 -13.56 -6.79
C PHE A 70 5.50 -14.25 -6.76
N PHE A 71 4.56 -13.72 -7.53
CA PHE A 71 3.20 -14.24 -7.68
C PHE A 71 2.97 -14.55 -9.16
N ASN A 72 2.51 -15.76 -9.45
CA ASN A 72 2.26 -16.23 -10.82
C ASN A 72 1.03 -15.59 -11.50
N GLY A 73 0.27 -14.75 -10.79
CA GLY A 73 -0.91 -14.06 -11.31
C GLY A 73 -2.14 -14.94 -11.53
N GLN A 74 -2.13 -16.19 -11.07
CA GLN A 74 -3.24 -17.15 -11.19
C GLN A 74 -3.75 -17.62 -9.83
N SER A 75 -2.92 -18.30 -9.05
CA SER A 75 -3.31 -18.92 -7.78
C SER A 75 -2.58 -18.34 -6.57
N ASP A 76 -1.42 -17.72 -6.79
CA ASP A 76 -0.54 -17.34 -5.69
C ASP A 76 -1.12 -16.19 -4.91
N ASN A 77 -1.09 -16.29 -3.58
CA ASN A 77 -1.58 -15.24 -2.71
C ASN A 77 -0.96 -15.33 -1.31
N ILE A 78 -1.07 -14.22 -0.59
CA ILE A 78 -0.93 -14.19 0.87
C ILE A 78 -2.34 -14.12 1.45
N GLN A 79 -2.71 -15.13 2.22
CA GLN A 79 -3.99 -15.13 2.91
C GLN A 79 -3.82 -14.62 4.34
N VAL A 80 -4.56 -13.57 4.68
CA VAL A 80 -4.57 -12.93 6.00
C VAL A 80 -5.99 -13.01 6.56
N ASP A 81 -6.11 -13.39 7.84
CA ASP A 81 -7.40 -13.30 8.54
C ASP A 81 -7.74 -11.83 8.87
N GLY A 82 -8.44 -11.17 7.95
CA GLY A 82 -8.88 -9.79 8.12
C GLY A 82 -10.12 -9.62 9.01
N SER A 83 -10.53 -10.62 9.82
CA SER A 83 -11.74 -10.55 10.64
C SER A 83 -11.75 -9.36 11.61
N GLY A 84 -10.59 -9.02 12.17
CA GLY A 84 -10.36 -7.87 13.05
C GLY A 84 -10.19 -6.52 12.35
N ILE A 85 -10.18 -6.48 11.01
CA ILE A 85 -10.06 -5.23 10.25
C ILE A 85 -11.47 -4.64 10.03
N LEU A 86 -11.71 -3.50 10.65
CA LEU A 86 -12.95 -2.75 10.56
C LEU A 86 -12.93 -1.82 9.33
N LEU A 87 -13.88 -2.00 8.41
CA LEU A 87 -13.97 -1.27 7.13
C LEU A 87 -14.73 0.06 7.23
N ASN A 88 -15.27 0.40 8.40
CA ASN A 88 -15.95 1.65 8.70
C ASN A 88 -15.00 2.77 9.14
N GLU A 89 -13.69 2.52 9.12
CA GLU A 89 -12.65 3.46 9.49
C GLU A 89 -11.82 3.86 8.27
N HIS A 90 -11.08 4.96 8.38
CA HIS A 90 -10.29 5.55 7.30
C HIS A 90 -9.07 4.67 6.99
N LEU A 91 -9.19 3.76 6.02
CA LEU A 91 -8.12 2.84 5.63
C LEU A 91 -7.19 3.46 4.58
N SER A 92 -5.89 3.46 4.86
CA SER A 92 -4.85 3.65 3.85
C SER A 92 -4.19 2.32 3.52
N VAL A 93 -3.86 2.12 2.25
CA VAL A 93 -3.04 0.98 1.84
C VAL A 93 -1.94 1.43 0.88
N SER A 94 -0.75 0.87 0.99
CA SER A 94 0.33 1.05 0.01
C SER A 94 0.93 -0.30 -0.38
N ALA A 95 1.67 -0.39 -1.48
CA ALA A 95 2.44 -1.58 -1.86
C ALA A 95 3.55 -1.19 -2.85
N TRP A 96 4.64 -1.96 -2.88
CA TRP A 96 5.55 -1.97 -4.03
C TRP A 96 5.22 -3.16 -4.92
N VAL A 97 5.06 -2.91 -6.22
CA VAL A 97 4.76 -3.95 -7.21
C VAL A 97 5.67 -3.83 -8.42
N LYS A 98 6.01 -4.98 -9.01
CA LYS A 98 6.71 -5.07 -10.30
C LYS A 98 5.96 -6.04 -11.20
N PRO A 99 5.02 -5.57 -12.03
CA PRO A 99 4.31 -6.42 -12.98
C PRO A 99 5.30 -6.99 -14.00
N HIS A 100 5.30 -8.31 -14.20
CA HIS A 100 6.16 -8.97 -15.19
C HIS A 100 5.35 -9.42 -16.41
N ASP A 101 4.19 -10.04 -16.15
CA ASP A 101 3.29 -10.51 -17.18
C ASP A 101 1.84 -10.45 -16.68
N LEU A 102 1.00 -9.62 -17.32
CA LEU A 102 -0.41 -9.44 -16.96
C LEU A 102 -1.29 -10.06 -18.04
N GLN A 103 -1.94 -11.18 -17.69
CA GLN A 103 -2.73 -12.00 -18.62
C GLN A 103 -4.25 -11.79 -18.49
N SER A 104 -4.70 -11.19 -17.39
CA SER A 104 -6.12 -11.00 -17.06
C SER A 104 -6.51 -9.52 -17.14
N SER A 105 -7.81 -9.22 -17.21
CA SER A 105 -8.29 -7.83 -17.16
C SER A 105 -8.12 -7.19 -15.78
N TYR A 106 -7.97 -8.00 -14.74
CA TYR A 106 -7.85 -7.55 -13.36
C TYR A 106 -6.80 -8.38 -12.64
N HIS A 107 -5.93 -7.70 -11.89
CA HIS A 107 -4.94 -8.32 -11.00
C HIS A 107 -5.00 -7.60 -9.65
N THR A 108 -5.59 -8.24 -8.65
CA THR A 108 -5.67 -7.67 -7.30
C THR A 108 -4.30 -7.69 -6.64
N VAL A 109 -3.85 -6.53 -6.15
CA VAL A 109 -2.64 -6.41 -5.34
C VAL A 109 -3.00 -6.56 -3.86
N VAL A 110 -4.05 -5.88 -3.42
CA VAL A 110 -4.57 -5.99 -2.05
C VAL A 110 -6.09 -6.04 -2.09
N GLY A 111 -6.68 -7.02 -1.42
CA GLY A 111 -8.14 -7.17 -1.31
C GLY A 111 -8.57 -7.35 0.14
N LEU A 112 -9.69 -6.76 0.51
CA LEU A 112 -10.27 -6.89 1.86
C LEU A 112 -11.77 -7.18 1.76
N ARG A 113 -12.17 -8.39 2.20
CA ARG A 113 -13.56 -8.86 2.40
C ARG A 113 -14.52 -8.54 1.24
N GLU A 114 -14.04 -8.65 -0.01
CA GLU A 114 -14.76 -8.26 -1.24
C GLU A 114 -15.20 -6.79 -1.32
N ALA A 115 -14.93 -6.01 -0.28
CA ALA A 115 -15.39 -4.64 -0.11
C ALA A 115 -14.37 -3.61 -0.57
N PHE A 116 -13.08 -3.94 -0.52
CA PHE A 116 -12.03 -3.06 -1.01
C PHE A 116 -11.05 -3.87 -1.86
N ASN A 117 -10.66 -3.32 -3.01
CA ASN A 117 -9.66 -3.92 -3.88
C ASN A 117 -8.77 -2.85 -4.50
N LEU A 118 -7.48 -2.86 -4.17
CA LEU A 118 -6.43 -2.19 -4.92
C LEU A 118 -5.92 -3.15 -5.99
N LYS A 119 -6.02 -2.77 -7.26
CA LYS A 119 -5.76 -3.66 -8.40
C LYS A 119 -5.09 -2.97 -9.57
N LEU A 120 -4.46 -3.77 -10.43
CA LEU A 120 -4.10 -3.37 -11.79
C LEU A 120 -5.25 -3.77 -12.70
N GLN A 121 -5.82 -2.81 -13.41
CA GLN A 121 -6.98 -3.00 -14.28
C GLN A 121 -6.61 -2.66 -15.72
N LYS A 122 -6.98 -3.56 -16.64
CA LYS A 122 -6.86 -3.33 -18.08
C LYS A 122 -7.87 -2.28 -18.54
N ASN A 123 -7.39 -1.27 -19.27
CA ASN A 123 -8.22 -0.29 -19.94
C ASN A 123 -7.59 0.04 -21.31
N GLY A 124 -8.34 -0.16 -22.39
CA GLY A 124 -7.80 -0.11 -23.75
C GLY A 124 -6.61 -1.08 -23.93
N GLN A 125 -5.50 -0.56 -24.43
CA GLN A 125 -4.27 -1.32 -24.68
C GLN A 125 -3.36 -1.46 -23.43
N GLY A 126 -3.72 -0.86 -22.30
CA GLY A 126 -2.83 -0.69 -21.14
C GLY A 126 -3.40 -1.17 -19.81
N TYR A 127 -2.55 -1.17 -18.79
CA TYR A 127 -2.94 -1.42 -17.40
C TYR A 127 -2.74 -0.17 -16.55
N TYR A 128 -3.64 0.04 -15.61
CA TYR A 128 -3.66 1.21 -14.73
C TYR A 128 -3.95 0.77 -13.30
N LEU A 129 -3.46 1.53 -12.33
CA LEU A 129 -3.87 1.37 -10.94
C LEU A 129 -5.35 1.72 -10.79
N ALA A 130 -6.14 0.85 -10.17
CA ALA A 130 -7.54 1.06 -9.89
C ALA A 130 -7.90 0.63 -8.47
N VAL A 131 -8.92 1.28 -7.93
CA VAL A 131 -9.49 1.01 -6.61
C VAL A 131 -10.97 0.75 -6.79
N HIS A 132 -11.44 -0.40 -6.31
CA HIS A 132 -12.85 -0.76 -6.31
C HIS A 132 -13.32 -0.91 -4.87
N ILE A 133 -14.39 -0.22 -4.51
CA ILE A 133 -14.99 -0.22 -3.18
C ILE A 133 -16.44 -0.63 -3.30
N LYS A 134 -16.89 -1.55 -2.44
CA LYS A 134 -18.26 -2.01 -2.36
C LYS A 134 -18.90 -1.39 -1.13
N THR A 135 -19.80 -0.44 -1.35
CA THR A 135 -20.63 0.19 -0.32
C THR A 135 -22.06 -0.35 -0.47
N ASN A 136 -23.00 0.49 -0.91
CA ASN A 136 -24.34 0.09 -1.36
C ASN A 136 -24.37 -0.34 -2.85
N GLY A 137 -23.23 -0.19 -3.53
CA GLY A 137 -22.95 -0.56 -4.91
C GLY A 137 -21.44 -0.57 -5.13
N TRP A 138 -21.00 -0.72 -6.39
CA TRP A 138 -19.58 -0.63 -6.73
C TRP A 138 -19.21 0.82 -7.05
N ASP A 139 -18.35 1.40 -6.21
CA ASP A 139 -17.62 2.63 -6.50
C ASP A 139 -16.24 2.27 -7.02
N SER A 140 -15.79 2.91 -8.10
CA SER A 140 -14.47 2.66 -8.66
C SER A 140 -13.77 3.94 -9.09
N GLY A 141 -12.45 3.96 -8.89
CA GLY A 141 -11.55 5.00 -9.37
C GLY A 141 -10.35 4.37 -10.07
N GLN A 142 -9.79 5.05 -11.06
CA GLN A 142 -8.61 4.62 -11.78
C GLN A 142 -7.65 5.80 -11.92
N GLY A 143 -6.34 5.53 -11.77
CA GLY A 143 -5.28 6.49 -12.03
C GLY A 143 -5.01 6.67 -13.52
N SER A 144 -4.31 7.74 -13.89
CA SER A 144 -3.98 8.07 -15.29
C SER A 144 -2.65 7.49 -15.77
N THR A 145 -1.85 6.91 -14.88
CA THR A 145 -0.51 6.40 -15.23
C THR A 145 -0.60 5.01 -15.84
N LEU A 146 -0.11 4.89 -17.07
CA LEU A 146 0.09 3.59 -17.72
C LEU A 146 1.20 2.81 -17.01
N ILE A 147 0.93 1.54 -16.75
CA ILE A 147 1.86 0.61 -16.11
C ILE A 147 2.68 -0.11 -17.17
N ASP A 148 4.00 0.09 -17.11
CA ASP A 148 4.99 -0.63 -17.89
C ASP A 148 5.39 -1.93 -17.17
N MET A 149 5.68 -2.97 -17.94
CA MET A 149 6.19 -4.23 -17.37
C MET A 149 7.63 -4.06 -16.90
N ASP A 150 8.03 -4.92 -15.98
CA ASP A 150 9.38 -5.04 -15.44
C ASP A 150 9.93 -3.79 -14.73
N ARG A 151 9.02 -2.94 -14.26
CA ARG A 151 9.36 -1.74 -13.47
C ARG A 151 8.69 -1.78 -12.10
N TRP A 152 9.45 -1.37 -11.07
CA TRP A 152 8.92 -1.20 -9.72
C TRP A 152 8.08 0.08 -9.62
N TYR A 153 6.87 -0.07 -9.10
CA TYR A 153 5.95 1.02 -8.77
C TYR A 153 5.65 1.01 -7.28
N HIS A 154 5.64 2.18 -6.67
CA HIS A 154 4.96 2.40 -5.40
C HIS A 154 3.52 2.76 -5.70
N ILE A 155 2.59 1.97 -5.20
CA ILE A 155 1.15 2.23 -5.33
C ILE A 155 0.59 2.51 -3.95
N SER A 156 -0.30 3.50 -3.85
CA SER A 156 -0.93 3.85 -2.58
C SER A 156 -2.34 4.34 -2.82
N GLN A 157 -3.24 3.93 -1.94
CA GLN A 157 -4.56 4.50 -1.80
C GLN A 157 -4.64 5.16 -0.42
N PRO A 158 -4.69 6.51 -0.35
CA PRO A 158 -4.91 7.21 0.90
C PRO A 158 -6.36 7.02 1.39
N PRO A 159 -6.67 7.36 2.65
CA PRO A 159 -8.04 7.27 3.12
C PRO A 159 -8.90 8.26 2.33
N MET A 160 -10.13 7.87 2.01
CA MET A 160 -11.06 8.78 1.35
C MET A 160 -11.42 9.90 2.32
N MET A 161 -10.85 11.09 2.12
CA MET A 161 -11.35 12.29 2.78
C MET A 161 -12.67 12.68 2.13
N GLU A 162 -13.71 12.84 2.94
CA GLU A 162 -14.99 13.39 2.50
C GLU A 162 -14.71 14.72 1.77
N LYS A 163 -15.18 14.85 0.52
CA LYS A 163 -14.96 16.06 -0.29
C LYS A 163 -15.62 17.26 0.40
N LYS A 164 -14.88 17.97 1.25
CA LYS A 164 -15.09 19.41 1.40
C LYS A 164 -14.32 20.07 0.27
N SER A 165 -15.03 20.88 -0.49
CA SER A 165 -14.46 21.78 -1.48
C SER A 165 -13.37 22.60 -0.81
N ASP A 166 -12.10 22.28 -1.08
CA ASP A 166 -11.06 23.22 -1.43
C ASP A 166 -9.84 22.44 -1.90
N SER A 167 -9.24 22.92 -2.99
CA SER A 167 -8.11 22.29 -3.66
C SER A 167 -6.90 22.17 -2.74
N MET A 168 -6.41 20.96 -2.51
CA MET A 168 -5.03 20.74 -2.04
C MET A 168 -4.26 19.94 -3.10
N SER A 169 -3.31 20.64 -3.72
CA SER A 169 -2.17 20.04 -4.41
C SER A 169 -1.34 19.28 -3.38
N MET A 170 -1.18 17.96 -3.55
CA MET A 170 -0.17 17.20 -2.83
C MET A 170 1.03 17.01 -3.74
N ASP A 171 1.83 18.07 -3.85
CA ASP A 171 3.19 18.00 -4.38
C ASP A 171 4.11 17.34 -3.34
N ARG A 172 4.88 16.35 -3.80
CA ARG A 172 6.14 15.82 -3.23
C ARG A 172 6.06 15.07 -1.89
N MET A 173 6.06 13.73 -1.95
CA MET A 173 6.99 12.95 -1.11
C MET A 173 7.20 11.50 -1.57
N MET A 174 8.44 11.02 -1.48
CA MET A 174 8.88 9.63 -1.63
C MET A 174 9.04 9.00 -0.23
N VAL A 175 8.59 7.75 -0.03
CA VAL A 175 8.98 6.92 1.12
C VAL A 175 9.26 5.48 0.64
N PRO A 176 10.29 4.77 1.16
CA PRO A 176 10.75 3.50 0.61
C PRO A 176 10.05 2.29 1.25
N PHE A 177 9.69 1.28 0.43
CA PHE A 177 9.09 -0.03 0.79
C PHE A 177 7.66 -0.01 1.37
N LEU A 178 7.08 -1.20 1.61
CA LEU A 178 5.82 -1.54 2.33
C LEU A 178 4.55 -1.87 1.54
N LEU A 179 3.92 -2.97 1.98
CA LEU A 179 2.47 -2.99 2.23
C LEU A 179 2.18 -2.41 3.62
N ARG A 180 1.81 -1.12 3.71
CA ARG A 180 1.27 -0.51 4.95
C ARG A 180 -0.25 -0.54 4.87
N VAL A 181 -0.90 -0.96 5.95
CA VAL A 181 -2.31 -0.69 6.18
C VAL A 181 -2.40 0.22 7.40
N CYS A 182 -2.95 1.43 7.27
CA CYS A 182 -3.02 2.41 8.36
C CYS A 182 -4.44 2.94 8.57
N PHE A 183 -4.78 3.30 9.81
CA PHE A 183 -5.96 4.12 10.12
C PHE A 183 -5.60 5.61 10.04
N GLY A 184 -6.45 6.43 9.41
CA GLY A 184 -6.27 7.89 9.37
C GLY A 184 -7.07 8.57 10.47
N TYR A 185 -6.40 9.21 11.44
CA TYR A 185 -7.04 10.12 12.39
C TYR A 185 -7.28 11.51 11.77
N GLU A 186 -8.39 12.12 12.21
CA GLU A 186 -8.82 13.47 11.87
C GLU A 186 -7.86 14.50 12.50
N TRP A 187 -7.32 15.43 11.71
CA TRP A 187 -6.62 16.61 12.25
C TRP A 187 -7.64 17.47 13.00
N ARG A 188 -7.57 17.50 14.33
CA ARG A 188 -8.27 18.51 15.12
C ARG A 188 -7.50 19.83 15.07
N PRO A 189 -8.20 20.97 14.94
CA PRO A 189 -7.60 22.29 14.72
C PRO A 189 -6.69 22.73 15.87
#